data_AF-X1DZJ0-F1
#
_entry.id   AF-X1DZJ0-F1
#
_cell.length_a   1.000
_cell.length_b   1.000
_cell.length_c   1.000
_cell.angle_alpha   90.00
_cell.angle_beta   90.00
_cell.angle_gamma   90.00
#
_symmetry.space_group_name_H-M   'P 1'
#
loop_
_entity.id
_entity.type
_entity.pdbx_description
1 polymer ?
#
loop_
_entity_poly.entity_id
_entity_poly.type
_entity_poly.pdbx_seq_one_letter_code
_entity_poly.pdbx_strand_id
1 'polypeptide(L)'
;MILSKKVKLEQLKDSQKGHASTYSSRYFAKSIPKYELPEKSMPSNAAYQLVHDELNMDANPALNLATFVTTWMEPEARQLIDENLHKNFIDHD
;
A
#
# COMPACT_ATOMS: atom_id res chain seq x y z
N MET A 1 33.02 -20.08 18.00
CA MET A 1 32.16 -20.01 16.80
C MET A 1 31.76 -18.55 16.62
N ILE A 2 32.39 -17.83 15.68
CA ILE A 2 32.27 -16.35 15.55
C ILE A 2 31.00 -16.04 14.75
N LEU A 3 29.99 -15.50 15.42
CA LEU A 3 28.62 -15.38 14.89
C LEU A 3 28.21 -13.95 14.53
N SER A 4 29.15 -13.12 14.05
CA SER A 4 28.74 -11.88 13.38
C SER A 4 29.81 -11.37 12.43
N LYS A 5 29.55 -11.53 11.13
CA LYS A 5 30.32 -10.88 10.07
C LYS A 5 29.77 -9.46 9.95
N LYS A 6 30.56 -8.45 10.32
CA LYS A 6 30.18 -7.04 10.11
C LYS A 6 30.09 -6.78 8.60
N VAL A 7 28.88 -6.67 8.07
CA VAL A 7 28.64 -6.26 6.69
C VAL A 7 28.54 -4.74 6.65
N LYS A 8 29.21 -4.09 5.70
CA LYS A 8 29.10 -2.65 5.51
C LYS A 8 27.69 -2.32 5.04
N LEU A 9 27.02 -1.41 5.75
CA LEU A 9 25.63 -0.99 5.47
C LEU A 9 25.46 -0.50 4.02
N GLU A 10 26.52 0.06 3.43
CA GLU A 10 26.59 0.55 2.05
C GLU A 10 26.42 -0.56 1.00
N GLN A 11 26.82 -1.80 1.33
CA GLN A 11 26.86 -2.96 0.42
C GLN A 11 25.58 -3.80 0.44
N LEU A 12 24.64 -3.51 1.33
CA LEU A 12 23.35 -4.17 1.39
C LEU A 12 22.44 -3.61 0.29
N LYS A 13 21.56 -4.44 -0.28
CA LYS A 13 20.45 -3.93 -1.11
C LYS A 13 19.55 -3.06 -0.22
N ASP A 14 18.92 -2.02 -0.76
CA ASP A 14 18.08 -1.12 0.05
C ASP A 14 16.94 -1.87 0.77
N SER A 15 16.48 -3.01 0.22
CA SER A 15 15.54 -3.94 0.87
C SER A 15 16.07 -4.59 2.16
N GLN A 16 17.39 -4.55 2.40
CA GLN A 16 18.07 -5.16 3.54
C GLN A 16 18.66 -4.12 4.52
N LYS A 17 18.52 -2.81 4.26
CA LYS A 17 19.18 -1.75 5.05
C LYS A 17 18.43 -1.30 6.31
N GLY A 18 17.29 -1.90 6.67
CA GLY A 18 16.72 -1.67 7.99
C GLY A 18 15.31 -2.19 8.16
N HIS A 19 15.11 -2.98 9.21
CA HIS A 19 13.79 -3.34 9.76
C HIS A 19 13.30 -2.23 10.71
N ALA A 20 13.21 -0.99 10.24
CA ALA A 20 12.37 -0.02 10.93
C ALA A 20 10.91 -0.46 10.73
N SER A 21 10.08 -0.43 11.77
CA SER A 21 8.64 -0.61 11.58
C SER A 21 8.13 0.42 10.57
N THR A 22 7.07 0.11 9.82
CA THR A 22 6.56 0.98 8.75
C THR A 22 6.44 2.44 9.20
N TYR A 23 5.87 2.67 10.39
CA TYR A 23 5.69 3.98 11.01
C TYR A 23 6.98 4.63 11.55
N SER A 24 7.99 3.85 11.92
CA SER A 24 9.31 4.37 12.34
C SER A 24 10.23 4.72 11.15
N SER A 25 9.77 4.48 9.92
CA SER A 25 10.55 4.80 8.72
C SER A 25 10.53 6.30 8.41
N ARG A 26 11.57 6.77 7.71
CA ARG A 26 11.71 8.18 7.28
C ARG A 26 10.56 8.67 6.39
N TYR A 27 9.76 7.76 5.85
CA TYR A 27 8.67 8.04 4.91
C TYR A 27 7.44 8.65 5.60
N PHE A 28 7.27 8.43 6.91
CA PHE A 28 6.19 9.05 7.71
C PHE A 28 6.60 10.37 8.37
N ALA A 29 7.88 10.76 8.25
CA ALA A 29 8.39 11.99 8.85
C ALA A 29 8.22 13.24 7.96
N LYS A 30 7.88 13.05 6.68
CA LYS A 30 7.68 14.12 5.71
C LYS A 30 6.31 13.97 5.04
N SER A 31 5.69 15.09 4.67
CA SER A 31 4.45 15.09 3.90
C SER A 31 4.62 14.43 2.53
N ILE A 32 3.58 13.76 2.06
CA ILE A 32 3.53 13.14 0.74
C ILE A 32 3.54 14.24 -0.34
N PRO A 33 4.42 14.18 -1.37
CA PRO A 33 4.40 15.11 -2.50
C PRO A 33 3.07 15.05 -3.24
N LYS A 34 2.40 16.19 -3.41
CA LYS A 34 1.07 16.29 -4.05
C LYS A 34 1.10 16.69 -5.52
N TYR A 35 2.20 17.30 -5.97
CA TYR A 35 2.26 17.99 -7.26
C TYR A 35 3.39 17.48 -8.17
N GLU A 36 4.27 16.63 -7.66
CA GLU A 36 5.43 16.12 -8.36
C GLU A 36 5.64 14.65 -8.01
N LEU A 37 6.15 13.88 -8.97
CA LEU A 37 6.53 12.49 -8.74
C LEU A 37 7.83 12.44 -7.91
N PRO A 38 7.90 11.63 -6.84
CA PRO A 38 9.13 11.51 -6.05
C PRO A 38 10.29 10.96 -6.88
N GLU A 39 11.49 11.56 -6.74
CA GLU A 39 12.71 11.10 -7.42
C GLU A 39 13.18 9.70 -6.96
N LYS A 40 12.80 9.30 -5.74
CA LYS A 40 13.25 8.05 -5.11
C LYS A 40 12.06 7.17 -4.76
N SER A 41 12.26 5.87 -4.92
CA SER A 41 11.27 4.87 -4.55
C SER A 41 11.12 4.72 -3.03
N MET A 42 10.00 4.11 -2.66
CA MET A 42 9.63 3.76 -1.29
C MET A 42 9.37 2.25 -1.21
N PRO A 43 9.68 1.59 -0.08
CA PRO A 43 9.23 0.23 0.19
C PRO A 43 7.72 0.08 0.02
N SER A 44 7.28 -1.03 -0.58
CA SER A 44 5.86 -1.28 -0.91
C SER A 44 4.94 -1.25 0.31
N ASN A 45 5.40 -1.80 1.45
CA ASN A 45 4.66 -1.79 2.71
C ASN A 45 4.45 -0.38 3.28
N ALA A 46 5.44 0.52 3.11
CA ALA A 46 5.33 1.91 3.54
C ALA A 46 4.40 2.70 2.62
N ALA A 47 4.50 2.48 1.30
CA ALA A 47 3.59 3.10 0.34
C ALA A 47 2.14 2.67 0.56
N TYR A 48 1.89 1.37 0.73
CA TYR A 48 0.57 0.83 1.05
C TYR A 48 -0.01 1.48 2.30
N GLN A 49 0.78 1.56 3.37
CA GLN A 49 0.25 2.06 4.63
C GLN A 49 -0.06 3.55 4.60
N LEU A 50 0.75 4.36 3.90
CA LEU A 50 0.45 5.78 3.70
C LEU A 50 -0.88 5.99 2.97
N VAL A 51 -1.10 5.27 1.87
CA VAL A 51 -2.34 5.36 1.09
C VAL A 51 -3.52 4.84 1.92
N HIS A 52 -3.34 3.73 2.63
CA HIS A 52 -4.38 3.14 3.46
C HIS A 52 -4.80 4.06 4.61
N ASP A 53 -3.84 4.70 5.29
CA ASP A 53 -4.12 5.65 6.37
C ASP A 53 -4.84 6.91 5.87
N GLU A 54 -4.47 7.42 4.70
CA GLU A 54 -5.16 8.56 4.08
C GLU A 54 -6.62 8.20 3.71
N LEU A 55 -6.86 7.02 3.15
CA LEU A 55 -8.20 6.53 2.81
C LEU A 55 -9.06 6.24 4.05
N ASN A 56 -8.46 5.85 5.19
CA ASN A 56 -9.20 5.66 6.44
C ASN A 56 -9.79 6.97 7.01
N MET A 57 -9.37 8.14 6.48
CA MET A 57 -9.99 9.43 6.80
C MET A 57 -11.32 9.64 6.06
N ASP A 58 -11.65 8.82 5.06
CA ASP A 58 -12.93 8.89 4.35
C ASP A 58 -14.09 8.39 5.22
N ALA A 59 -15.28 8.95 4.97
CA ALA A 59 -16.49 8.57 5.68
C ALA A 59 -16.88 7.11 5.37
N ASN A 60 -17.34 6.37 6.38
CA ASN A 60 -17.79 5.00 6.22
C ASN A 60 -18.92 4.91 5.16
N PRO A 61 -18.72 4.23 4.02
CA PRO A 61 -19.73 4.12 2.97
C PRO A 61 -21.06 3.52 3.43
N ALA A 62 -21.06 2.67 4.45
CA ALA A 62 -22.28 2.10 5.02
C ALA A 62 -23.17 3.14 5.73
N LEU A 63 -22.60 4.28 6.13
CA LEU A 63 -23.32 5.40 6.75
C LEU A 63 -23.71 6.49 5.74
N ASN A 64 -23.35 6.33 4.47
CA ASN A 64 -23.69 7.28 3.44
C ASN A 64 -25.11 7.04 2.91
N LEU A 65 -26.07 7.84 3.39
CA LEU A 65 -27.47 7.79 2.96
C LEU A 65 -27.80 8.71 1.76
N ALA A 66 -26.82 9.46 1.26
CA ALA A 66 -27.02 10.40 0.16
C ALA A 66 -26.82 9.76 -1.23
N THR A 67 -26.15 8.61 -1.29
CA THR A 67 -25.85 7.92 -2.55
C THR A 67 -26.92 6.88 -2.88
N PHE A 68 -27.17 6.68 -4.18
CA PHE A 68 -27.99 5.59 -4.70
C PHE A 68 -27.15 4.36 -5.09
N VAL A 69 -25.82 4.43 -4.98
CA VAL A 69 -24.90 3.34 -5.34
C VAL A 69 -24.81 2.31 -4.22
N THR A 70 -24.67 1.04 -4.58
CA THR A 70 -24.46 -0.08 -3.63
C THR A 70 -23.15 0.07 -2.86
N THR A 71 -23.21 0.07 -1.52
CA THR A 71 -22.04 0.19 -0.62
C THR A 71 -21.69 -1.11 0.12
N TRP A 72 -22.45 -2.19 -0.10
CA TRP A 72 -22.22 -3.50 0.51
C TRP A 72 -22.46 -4.63 -0.49
N MET A 73 -21.70 -5.72 -0.35
CA MET A 73 -21.85 -6.95 -1.12
C MET A 73 -21.43 -8.16 -0.28
N GLU A 74 -21.95 -9.33 -0.62
CA GLU A 74 -21.59 -10.60 0.03
C GLU A 74 -20.09 -10.93 -0.16
N PRO A 75 -19.45 -11.63 0.80
CA PRO A 75 -18.06 -12.06 0.68
C PRO A 75 -17.75 -12.83 -0.61
N GLU A 76 -18.69 -13.67 -1.05
CA GLU A 76 -18.60 -14.47 -2.27
C GLU A 76 -18.55 -13.58 -3.51
N ALA A 77 -19.34 -12.49 -3.55
CA ALA A 77 -19.31 -11.52 -4.64
C ALA A 77 -17.98 -10.75 -4.68
N ARG A 78 -17.42 -10.39 -3.51
CA ARG A 78 -16.09 -9.76 -3.43
C ARG A 78 -14.99 -10.69 -3.93
N GLN A 79 -15.06 -11.97 -3.59
CA GLN A 79 -14.10 -12.98 -4.07
C GLN A 79 -14.14 -13.08 -5.60
N LEU A 80 -15.33 -13.14 -6.20
CA LEU A 80 -15.46 -13.13 -7.66
C LEU A 80 -14.85 -11.88 -8.29
N ILE A 81 -15.01 -10.70 -7.69
CA ILE A 81 -14.39 -9.47 -8.20
C ILE A 81 -12.85 -9.57 -8.15
N ASP A 82 -12.29 -10.01 -7.02
CA ASP A 82 -10.83 -10.12 -6.83
C ASP A 82 -10.20 -11.13 -7.82
N GLU A 83 -10.83 -12.29 -8.02
CA GLU A 83 -10.42 -13.30 -8.98
C GLU A 83 -10.46 -12.82 -10.44
N ASN A 84 -11.26 -11.80 -10.73
CA ASN A 84 -11.47 -11.29 -12.10
C ASN A 84 -10.88 -9.89 -12.32
N LEU A 85 -10.18 -9.29 -11.33
CA LEU A 85 -9.65 -7.92 -11.42
C LEU A 85 -8.66 -7.70 -12.58
N HIS A 86 -7.95 -8.76 -12.98
CA HIS A 86 -6.97 -8.75 -14.06
C HIS A 86 -7.55 -9.11 -15.44
N LYS A 87 -8.85 -9.47 -15.51
CA LYS A 87 -9.50 -9.86 -16.76
C LYS A 87 -9.98 -8.62 -17.50
N ASN A 88 -9.61 -8.53 -18.77
CA ASN A 88 -10.07 -7.47 -19.65
C ASN A 88 -11.41 -7.85 -20.27
N PHE A 89 -12.46 -7.06 -20.01
CA PHE A 89 -13.82 -7.38 -20.48
C PHE A 89 -13.97 -7.40 -22.00
N ILE A 90 -13.18 -6.60 -22.73
CA ILE A 90 -13.28 -6.50 -24.20
C ILE A 90 -12.55 -7.63 -24.93
N ASP A 91 -11.65 -8.35 -24.25
CA ASP A 91 -10.95 -9.50 -24.82
C ASP A 91 -11.93 -10.68 -24.84
N HIS A 92 -12.83 -10.63 -25.82
CA HIS A 92 -13.78 -11.68 -26.16
C HIS A 92 -13.08 -12.73 -27.04
N ASP A 93 -12.27 -13.58 -26.42
CA ASP A 93 -11.87 -14.89 -26.97
C ASP A 93 -12.52 -16.02 -26.14
#